data_AF-A0A258VX60-F1
#
_entry.id   AF-A0A258VX60-F1
#
_cell.length_a   1.000
_cell.length_b   1.000
_cell.length_c   1.000
_cell.angle_alpha   90.00
_cell.angle_beta   90.00
_cell.angle_gamma   90.00
#
_symmetry.space_group_name_H-M   'P 1'
#
loop_
_entity.id
_entity.type
_entity.pdbx_description
1 polymer ?
#
loop_
_entity_poly.entity_id
_entity_poly.type
_entity_poly.pdbx_seq_one_letter_code
_entity_poly.pdbx_strand_id
1 'polypeptide(L)'
;MSLPFQKNSPLQIAPDQTLDTHVPEGIITENGIRTNIDVSLLYLDRWLSGTGATALYNVMEEAATAEISRSDLWQWPKLNVVMADGRMLTTDLYTTFKEQELGKIREQFTTLHLDKASEILDQLAVEKNAVT
;
A
#
# COMPACT_ATOMS: atom_id res chain seq x y z
N MET A 1 13.14 -10.10 -46.53
CA MET A 1 12.10 -11.14 -46.44
C MET A 1 11.76 -11.28 -44.97
N SER A 2 10.69 -10.64 -44.50
CA SER A 2 10.32 -10.64 -43.08
C SER A 2 9.58 -11.93 -42.75
N LEU A 3 9.97 -12.63 -41.67
CA LEU A 3 9.23 -13.79 -41.19
C LEU A 3 7.81 -13.35 -40.76
N PRO A 4 6.76 -14.11 -41.08
CA PRO A 4 5.40 -13.78 -40.66
C PRO A 4 5.28 -13.87 -39.14
N PHE A 5 4.53 -12.93 -38.54
CA PHE A 5 4.11 -13.00 -37.14
C PHE A 5 3.27 -14.27 -36.92
N GLN A 6 3.83 -15.27 -36.25
CA GLN A 6 3.06 -16.42 -35.77
C GLN A 6 2.36 -16.02 -34.47
N LYS A 7 1.03 -15.94 -34.50
CA LYS A 7 0.23 -15.80 -33.28
C LYS A 7 0.40 -17.09 -32.47
N ASN A 8 1.04 -17.02 -31.31
CA ASN A 8 1.11 -18.15 -30.39
C ASN A 8 -0.30 -18.65 -30.07
N SER A 9 -0.47 -19.98 -29.98
CA SER A 9 -1.70 -20.59 -29.47
C SER A 9 -2.05 -19.98 -28.11
N PRO A 10 -3.32 -19.66 -27.82
CA PRO A 10 -3.70 -19.06 -26.55
C PRO A 10 -3.29 -20.00 -25.41
N LEU A 11 -2.58 -19.44 -24.42
CA LEU A 11 -2.28 -20.14 -23.18
C LEU A 11 -3.60 -20.57 -22.54
N GLN A 12 -3.71 -21.85 -22.19
CA GLN A 12 -4.84 -22.34 -21.40
C GLN A 12 -4.53 -22.08 -19.93
N ILE A 13 -5.27 -21.15 -19.33
CA ILE A 13 -5.16 -20.86 -17.90
C ILE A 13 -6.24 -21.66 -17.18
N ALA A 14 -5.81 -22.58 -16.32
CA ALA A 14 -6.71 -23.35 -15.47
C ALA A 14 -7.18 -22.49 -14.28
N PRO A 15 -8.39 -22.70 -13.73
CA PRO A 15 -8.93 -21.87 -12.66
C PRO A 15 -8.04 -21.79 -11.40
N ASP A 16 -7.36 -22.89 -11.06
CA ASP A 16 -6.41 -22.96 -9.94
C ASP A 16 -5.23 -21.99 -10.11
N GLN A 17 -4.76 -21.77 -11.34
CA GLN A 17 -3.67 -20.83 -11.63
C GLN A 17 -4.06 -19.37 -11.36
N THR A 18 -5.36 -19.04 -11.37
CA THR A 18 -5.85 -17.69 -11.02
C THR A 18 -6.11 -17.49 -9.53
N LEU A 19 -6.13 -18.58 -8.76
CA LEU A 19 -6.39 -18.58 -7.31
C LEU A 19 -5.12 -18.81 -6.49
N ASP A 20 -3.99 -19.06 -7.14
CA ASP A 20 -2.71 -19.20 -6.45
C ASP A 20 -2.30 -17.86 -5.84
N THR A 21 -2.29 -17.82 -4.51
CA THR A 21 -1.90 -16.66 -3.69
C THR A 21 -0.49 -16.79 -3.16
N HIS A 22 0.22 -17.88 -3.50
CA HIS A 22 1.62 -18.03 -3.16
C HIS A 22 2.44 -17.03 -3.98
N VAL A 23 3.14 -16.15 -3.28
CA VAL A 23 4.14 -15.26 -3.88
C VAL A 23 5.52 -15.86 -3.56
N PRO A 24 6.21 -16.47 -4.53
CA PRO A 24 7.57 -16.97 -4.34
C PRO A 24 8.47 -15.83 -3.88
N GLU A 25 9.25 -16.06 -2.83
CA GLU A 25 10.19 -15.06 -2.26
C GLU A 25 9.54 -13.77 -1.74
N GLY A 26 8.21 -13.75 -1.57
CA GLY A 26 7.50 -12.62 -1.01
C GLY A 26 7.97 -12.32 0.41
N ILE A 27 8.67 -11.20 0.60
CA ILE A 27 9.12 -10.72 1.90
C ILE A 27 8.47 -9.39 2.25
N ILE A 28 8.06 -9.24 3.50
CA ILE A 28 7.48 -8.00 4.01
C ILE A 28 8.56 -7.29 4.82
N THR A 29 9.01 -6.13 4.34
CA THR A 29 10.11 -5.36 4.94
C THR A 29 9.57 -4.14 5.70
N GLU A 30 10.32 -3.65 6.69
CA GLU A 30 9.99 -2.39 7.35
C GLU A 30 9.85 -1.25 6.33
N ASN A 31 10.78 -1.18 5.37
CA ASN A 31 10.74 -0.14 4.34
C ASN A 31 9.46 -0.21 3.51
N GLY A 32 9.03 -1.40 3.10
CA GLY A 32 7.76 -1.57 2.37
C GLY A 32 6.54 -1.13 3.19
N ILE A 33 6.51 -1.46 4.48
CA ILE A 33 5.44 -1.01 5.38
C ILE A 33 5.42 0.52 5.48
N ARG A 34 6.59 1.16 5.64
CA ARG A 34 6.70 2.62 5.71
C ARG A 34 6.28 3.29 4.40
N THR A 35 6.68 2.72 3.26
CA THR A 35 6.23 3.20 1.94
C THR A 35 4.71 3.13 1.82
N ASN A 36 4.08 2.03 2.24
CA ASN A 36 2.62 1.92 2.22
C ASN A 36 1.95 2.98 3.10
N ILE A 37 2.49 3.23 4.30
CA ILE A 37 1.99 4.28 5.21
C ILE A 37 2.08 5.65 4.54
N ASP A 38 3.25 5.97 4.02
CA ASP A 38 3.57 7.28 3.47
C ASP A 38 2.74 7.59 2.20
N VAL A 39 2.63 6.63 1.27
CA VAL A 39 1.77 6.74 0.08
C VAL A 39 0.32 6.93 0.48
N SER A 40 -0.20 6.16 1.43
CA SER A 40 -1.58 6.30 1.89
C SER A 40 -1.85 7.68 2.53
N LEU A 41 -0.95 8.17 3.39
CA LEU A 41 -1.10 9.46 4.05
C LEU A 41 -1.04 10.63 3.06
N LEU A 42 -0.04 10.65 2.19
CA LEU A 42 0.13 11.70 1.20
C LEU A 42 -1.00 11.70 0.19
N TYR A 43 -1.44 10.53 -0.28
CA TYR A 43 -2.57 10.46 -1.19
C TYR A 43 -3.86 11.00 -0.55
N LEU A 44 -4.16 10.61 0.69
CA LEU A 44 -5.34 11.11 1.42
C LEU A 44 -5.28 12.63 1.65
N ASP A 45 -4.11 13.19 2.01
CA ASP A 45 -3.93 14.64 2.14
C ASP A 45 -4.26 15.39 0.83
N ARG A 46 -3.77 14.88 -0.30
CA ARG A 46 -4.03 15.47 -1.63
C ARG A 46 -5.47 15.27 -2.08
N TRP A 47 -6.04 14.11 -1.82
CA TRP A 47 -7.43 13.81 -2.14
C TRP A 47 -8.39 14.72 -1.37
N LEU A 48 -8.17 14.91 -0.07
CA LEU A 48 -8.91 15.86 0.76
C LEU A 48 -8.72 17.31 0.30
N SER A 49 -7.59 17.61 -0.34
CA SER A 49 -7.32 18.90 -0.99
C SER A 49 -7.97 19.05 -2.38
N GLY A 50 -8.76 18.06 -2.83
CA GLY A 50 -9.45 18.06 -4.12
C GLY A 50 -8.64 17.54 -5.31
N THR A 51 -7.50 16.89 -5.06
CA THR A 51 -6.62 16.35 -6.11
C THR A 51 -6.57 14.82 -6.04
N GLY A 52 -7.23 14.13 -6.98
CA GLY A 52 -7.34 12.66 -7.01
C GLY A 52 -6.28 11.92 -7.85
N ALA A 53 -5.41 12.64 -8.57
CA ALA A 53 -4.25 12.09 -9.25
C ALA A 53 -3.05 12.96 -8.88
N THR A 54 -2.05 12.38 -8.20
CA THR A 54 -0.98 13.18 -7.61
C THR A 54 0.37 12.55 -7.91
N ALA A 55 1.35 13.38 -8.26
CA ALA A 55 2.71 12.92 -8.39
C ALA A 55 3.32 12.77 -6.99
N LEU A 56 3.46 11.54 -6.49
CA LEU A 56 4.27 11.24 -5.31
C LEU A 56 5.57 10.60 -5.80
N TYR A 57 6.72 11.08 -5.31
CA TYR A 57 8.04 10.53 -5.66
C TYR A 57 8.31 10.40 -7.18
N ASN A 58 7.86 11.37 -7.98
CA ASN A 58 7.95 11.37 -9.45
C ASN A 58 7.17 10.24 -10.15
N VAL A 59 6.29 9.55 -9.43
CA VAL A 59 5.34 8.56 -9.96
C VAL A 59 3.93 9.14 -9.83
N MET A 60 3.11 8.95 -10.87
CA MET A 60 1.72 9.36 -10.83
C MET A 60 0.93 8.33 -10.02
N GLU A 61 0.61 8.69 -8.79
CA GLU A 61 -0.17 7.85 -7.90
C GLU A 61 -1.67 8.14 -8.05
N GLU A 62 -2.42 7.05 -8.10
CA GLU A 62 -3.88 7.05 -8.18
C GLU A 62 -4.48 6.32 -6.97
N ALA A 63 -5.82 6.37 -6.86
CA ALA A 63 -6.55 5.73 -5.77
C ALA A 63 -6.18 4.25 -5.58
N ALA A 64 -5.91 3.52 -6.67
CA ALA A 64 -5.56 2.11 -6.61
C ALA A 64 -4.29 1.84 -5.79
N THR A 65 -3.25 2.68 -5.92
CA THR A 65 -2.01 2.53 -5.12
C THR A 65 -2.27 2.78 -3.64
N ALA A 66 -3.05 3.81 -3.32
CA ALA A 66 -3.41 4.10 -1.94
C ALA A 66 -4.26 2.97 -1.33
N GLU A 67 -5.17 2.38 -2.12
CA GLU A 67 -6.03 1.28 -1.70
C GLU A 67 -5.28 -0.02 -1.44
N ILE A 68 -4.33 -0.41 -2.31
CA ILE A 68 -3.52 -1.60 -2.05
C ILE A 68 -2.60 -1.39 -0.84
N SER A 69 -1.97 -0.22 -0.73
CA SER A 69 -1.11 0.14 0.40
C SER A 69 -1.86 0.03 1.73
N ARG A 70 -3.05 0.63 1.80
CA ARG A 70 -3.95 0.56 2.96
C ARG A 70 -4.44 -0.86 3.23
N SER A 71 -4.73 -1.64 2.18
CA SER A 71 -5.18 -3.04 2.32
C SER A 71 -4.12 -3.91 2.95
N ASP A 72 -2.86 -3.75 2.56
CA ASP A 72 -1.73 -4.45 3.16
C ASP A 72 -1.56 -4.09 4.64
N LEU A 73 -1.65 -2.80 4.98
CA LEU A 73 -1.58 -2.30 6.36
C LEU A 73 -2.72 -2.84 7.23
N TRP A 74 -3.87 -3.17 6.64
CA TRP A 74 -4.98 -3.83 7.31
C TRP A 74 -4.79 -5.35 7.46
N GLN A 75 -4.27 -6.02 6.42
CA GLN A 75 -4.12 -7.47 6.40
C GLN A 75 -3.00 -7.93 7.33
N TRP A 76 -1.81 -7.32 7.23
CA TRP A 76 -0.60 -7.86 7.87
C TRP A 76 -0.68 -7.94 9.40
N PRO A 77 -1.19 -6.93 10.14
CA PRO A 77 -1.36 -7.06 11.59
C PRO A 77 -2.37 -8.12 12.00
N LYS A 78 -3.43 -8.33 11.20
CA LYS A 78 -4.46 -9.33 11.48
C LYS A 78 -3.99 -10.75 11.23
N LEU A 79 -3.11 -10.91 10.24
CA LEU A 79 -2.49 -12.20 9.90
C LEU A 79 -1.22 -12.48 10.71
N ASN A 80 -0.84 -11.59 11.65
CA ASN A 80 0.36 -11.72 12.46
C ASN A 80 1.62 -11.96 11.61
N VAL A 81 1.75 -11.22 10.50
CA VAL A 81 2.88 -11.35 9.58
C VAL A 81 4.19 -11.09 10.30
N VAL A 82 5.18 -11.94 10.01
CA VAL A 82 6.57 -11.74 10.41
C VAL A 82 7.30 -10.98 9.31
N MET A 83 7.87 -9.84 9.69
CA MET A 83 8.70 -9.01 8.83
C MET A 83 10.04 -9.68 8.55
N ALA A 84 10.75 -9.22 7.52
CA ALA A 84 12.06 -9.74 7.12
C ALA A 84 13.13 -9.67 8.22
N ASP A 85 12.97 -8.79 9.22
CA ASP A 85 13.86 -8.67 10.38
C ASP A 85 13.45 -9.54 11.58
N GLY A 86 12.43 -10.37 11.43
CA GLY A 86 11.93 -11.28 12.45
C GLY A 86 10.91 -10.69 13.42
N ARG A 87 10.61 -9.39 13.36
CA ARG A 87 9.55 -8.80 14.18
C ARG A 87 8.18 -9.11 13.59
N MET A 88 7.19 -9.28 14.45
CA MET A 88 5.80 -9.36 14.04
C MET A 88 5.23 -7.95 13.85
N LEU A 89 4.55 -7.70 12.74
CA LEU A 89 3.87 -6.41 12.55
C LEU A 89 2.60 -6.37 13.41
N THR A 90 2.68 -5.77 14.59
CA THR A 90 1.51 -5.52 15.45
C THR A 90 0.88 -4.16 15.14
N THR A 91 -0.35 -3.94 15.61
CA THR A 91 -0.97 -2.60 15.58
C THR A 91 -0.10 -1.55 16.25
N ASP A 92 0.53 -1.85 17.39
CA ASP A 92 1.42 -0.91 18.09
C ASP A 92 2.67 -0.56 17.27
N LEU A 93 3.24 -1.55 16.58
CA LEU A 93 4.41 -1.33 15.72
C LEU A 93 4.02 -0.51 14.48
N TYR A 94 2.86 -0.79 13.89
CA TYR A 94 2.26 0.05 12.84
C TYR A 94 2.09 1.50 13.30
N THR A 95 1.47 1.73 14.47
CA THR A 95 1.27 3.08 15.02
C THR A 95 2.62 3.78 15.22
N THR A 96 3.63 3.07 15.72
CA THR A 96 4.98 3.61 15.87
C THR A 96 5.58 4.05 14.53
N PHE A 97 5.46 3.23 13.49
CA PHE A 97 5.95 3.60 12.15
C PHE A 97 5.18 4.77 11.57
N LYS A 98 3.85 4.80 11.72
CA LYS A 98 2.99 5.89 11.24
C LYS A 98 3.37 7.23 11.84
N GLU A 99 3.56 7.31 13.16
CA GLU A 99 3.99 8.56 13.82
C GLU A 99 5.35 9.05 13.32
N GLN A 100 6.27 8.14 13.03
CA GLN A 100 7.58 8.49 12.47
C GLN A 100 7.47 9.00 11.03
N GLU A 101 6.65 8.37 10.18
CA GLU A 101 6.43 8.84 8.82
C GLU A 101 5.67 10.19 8.80
N LEU A 102 4.69 10.40 9.69
CA LEU A 102 4.04 11.70 9.85
C LEU A 102 5.05 12.82 10.14
N GLY A 103 6.01 12.57 11.03
CA GLY A 103 7.09 13.49 11.32
C GLY A 103 7.90 13.85 10.06
N LYS A 104 8.33 12.83 9.31
CA LYS A 104 9.10 13.03 8.07
C LYS A 104 8.30 13.77 7.00
N ILE A 105 7.02 13.43 6.81
CA ILE A 105 6.16 14.08 5.82
C ILE A 105 6.04 15.58 6.12
N ARG A 106 5.83 15.94 7.40
CA ARG A 106 5.72 17.35 7.82
C ARG A 106 7.00 18.15 7.55
N GLU A 107 8.17 17.50 7.58
CA GLU A 107 9.45 18.14 7.25
C GLU A 107 9.66 18.30 5.74
N GLN A 108 9.15 17.36 4.94
CA GLN A 108 9.46 17.26 3.51
C GLN A 108 8.39 17.90 2.61
N PHE A 109 7.14 17.96 3.05
CA PHE A 109 6.00 18.35 2.22
C PHE A 109 5.14 19.41 2.90
N THR A 110 4.60 20.32 2.09
CA THR A 110 3.47 21.15 2.51
C THR A 110 2.20 20.32 2.47
N THR A 111 1.60 20.12 3.64
CA THR A 111 0.36 19.36 3.82
C THR A 111 -0.75 20.25 4.39
N LEU A 112 -2.00 19.98 4.02
CA LEU A 112 -3.17 20.76 4.47
C LEU A 112 -4.09 19.95 5.38
N HIS A 113 -4.16 18.64 5.17
CA HIS A 113 -5.11 17.73 5.78
C HIS A 113 -4.42 16.48 6.35
N LEU A 114 -3.11 16.49 6.55
CA LEU A 114 -2.33 15.33 7.00
C LEU A 114 -2.87 14.69 8.29
N ASP A 115 -3.28 15.51 9.26
CA ASP A 115 -3.84 15.00 10.52
C ASP A 115 -5.15 14.24 10.25
N LYS A 116 -6.00 14.79 9.36
CA LYS A 116 -7.24 14.14 8.96
C LYS A 116 -7.00 12.88 8.12
N ALA A 117 -5.98 12.91 7.26
CA ALA A 117 -5.53 11.74 6.51
C ALA A 117 -5.07 10.63 7.45
N SER A 118 -4.33 10.96 8.52
CA SER A 118 -3.93 10.00 9.54
C SER A 118 -5.12 9.37 10.25
N GLU A 119 -6.09 10.17 10.68
CA GLU A 119 -7.31 9.66 11.33
C GLU A 119 -8.06 8.68 10.42
N ILE A 120 -8.21 9.03 9.13
CA ILE A 120 -8.88 8.17 8.14
C ILE A 120 -8.09 6.88 7.93
N LEU A 121 -6.76 6.97 7.82
CA LEU A 121 -5.93 5.79 7.64
C LEU A 121 -6.04 4.83 8.83
N ASP A 122 -6.06 5.33 10.07
CA ASP A 122 -6.26 4.50 11.26
C ASP A 122 -7.62 3.77 11.22
N GLN A 123 -8.68 4.48 10.84
CA GLN A 123 -10.02 3.87 10.69
C GLN A 123 -10.02 2.74 9.67
N LEU A 124 -9.27 2.88 8.58
CA LEU A 124 -9.28 1.87 7.51
C LEU A 124 -8.27 0.74 7.71
N ALA A 125 -7.13 1.01 8.37
CA ALA A 125 -6.06 0.03 8.59
C ALA A 125 -6.26 -0.76 9.89
N VAL A 126 -6.81 -0.13 10.93
CA VAL A 126 -6.86 -0.71 12.29
C VAL A 126 -8.28 -1.07 12.71
N GLU A 127 -9.28 -0.25 12.39
CA GLU A 127 -10.65 -0.51 12.86
C GLU A 127 -11.33 -1.67 12.11
N LYS A 128 -12.32 -2.29 12.77
CA LYS A 128 -12.97 -3.53 12.32
C LYS A 128 -13.82 -3.40 11.06
N ASN A 129 -14.11 -2.18 10.61
CA ASN A 129 -14.97 -1.90 9.47
C ASN A 129 -14.12 -1.56 8.24
N ALA A 130 -13.37 -2.52 7.71
CA ALA A 130 -12.95 -2.36 6.32
C ALA A 130 -14.24 -2.28 5.49
N VAL A 131 -14.39 -1.20 4.72
CA VAL A 131 -15.48 -1.07 3.75
C VAL A 131 -15.23 -2.13 2.69
N THR A 132 -15.85 -3.30 2.85
CA THR A 132 -15.95 -4.36 1.85
C THR A 132 -17.24 -4.22 1.06
#